data_AF-A0A6I6NF94-F1
#
_entry.id   AF-A0A6I6NF94-F1
#
_cell.length_a   1.000
_cell.length_b   1.000
_cell.length_c   1.000
_cell.angle_alpha   90.00
_cell.angle_beta   90.00
_cell.angle_gamma   90.00
#
_symmetry.space_group_name_H-M   'P 1'
#
loop_
_entity.id
_entity.type
_entity.pdbx_description
1 polymer ?
#
loop_
_entity_poly.entity_id
_entity_poly.type
_entity_poly.pdbx_seq_one_letter_code
_entity_poly.pdbx_strand_id
1 'polypeptide(L)'
;MSDLDTRRARRAVRQAARHLAQDAPSLTAASAGALRAGLAARATRLRRAALAAWLTGVPEHVIAVDARVPVRVVHGWITQRHAPEHADNGSG
;
A
#
# COMPACT_ATOMS: atom_id res chain seq x y z
N MET A 1 0.17 -0.08 23.36
CA MET A 1 0.67 -0.38 22.00
C MET A 1 2.18 -0.30 22.05
N SER A 2 2.89 -1.36 21.68
CA SER A 2 4.30 -1.50 22.06
C SER A 2 5.24 -1.05 20.95
N ASP A 3 6.36 -0.42 21.29
CA ASP A 3 7.45 -0.06 20.36
C ASP A 3 7.89 -1.22 19.44
N LEU A 4 7.71 -2.45 19.91
CA LEU A 4 8.06 -3.67 19.19
C LEU A 4 7.11 -3.92 18.01
N ASP A 5 5.82 -3.59 18.15
CA ASP A 5 4.83 -3.68 17.07
C ASP A 5 5.11 -2.62 16.01
N THR A 6 5.43 -1.39 16.43
CA THR A 6 5.84 -0.30 15.54
C THR A 6 7.10 -0.65 14.77
N ARG A 7 8.11 -1.25 15.42
CA ARG A 7 9.35 -1.69 14.75
C ARG A 7 9.10 -2.82 13.76
N ARG A 8 8.24 -3.80 14.08
CA ARG A 8 7.87 -4.90 13.17
C ARG A 8 7.14 -4.37 11.94
N ALA A 9 6.18 -3.47 12.12
CA ALA A 9 5.47 -2.82 11.02
C ALA A 9 6.43 -2.09 10.08
N ARG A 10 7.35 -1.28 10.64
CA ARG A 10 8.37 -0.56 9.85
C ARG A 10 9.30 -1.50 9.08
N ARG A 11 9.67 -2.64 9.69
CA ARG A 11 10.55 -3.62 9.03
C ARG A 11 9.86 -4.30 7.85
N ALA A 12 8.57 -4.62 7.99
CA ALA A 12 7.76 -5.19 6.92
C ALA A 12 7.65 -4.25 5.71
N VAL A 13 7.44 -2.94 5.94
CA VAL A 13 7.37 -1.95 4.86
C VAL A 13 8.71 -1.85 4.11
N ARG A 14 9.83 -1.76 4.84
CA ARG A 14 11.18 -1.72 4.23
C ARG A 14 11.49 -2.98 3.43
N GLN A 15 10.95 -4.13 3.83
CA GLN A 15 11.19 -5.39 3.14
C GLN A 15 10.37 -5.47 1.85
N ALA A 16 9.10 -5.04 1.89
CA ALA A 16 8.27 -4.95 0.69
C ALA A 16 8.85 -3.97 -0.35
N ALA A 17 9.33 -2.79 0.09
CA ALA A 17 9.95 -1.81 -0.80
C ALA A 17 11.23 -2.35 -1.47
N ARG A 18 12.01 -3.14 -0.73
CA ARG A 18 13.22 -3.78 -1.28
C ARG A 18 12.91 -4.85 -2.32
N HIS A 19 11.90 -5.70 -2.07
CA HIS A 19 11.45 -6.66 -3.08
C HIS A 19 10.93 -5.95 -4.35
N LEU A 20 10.24 -4.82 -4.20
CA LEU A 20 9.76 -4.04 -5.34
C LEU A 20 10.91 -3.52 -6.22
N ALA A 21 12.01 -3.08 -5.61
CA ALA A 21 13.18 -2.58 -6.33
C ALA A 21 14.02 -3.69 -6.97
N GLN A 22 14.09 -4.87 -6.34
CA GLN A 22 14.87 -6.01 -6.83
C GLN A 22 14.18 -6.77 -7.97
N ASP A 23 12.85 -6.77 -8.03
CA ASP A 23 12.10 -7.45 -9.11
C ASP A 23 11.91 -6.60 -10.37
N ALA A 24 12.17 -5.30 -10.30
CA ALA A 24 12.01 -4.38 -11.43
C ALA A 24 12.87 -4.74 -12.68
N PRO A 25 14.12 -5.24 -12.54
CA PRO A 25 14.93 -5.71 -13.67
C PRO A 25 14.49 -7.08 -14.21
N SER A 26 13.96 -7.95 -13.35
CA SER A 26 13.57 -9.32 -13.74
C SER A 26 12.28 -9.36 -14.57
N LEU A 27 11.44 -8.33 -14.43
CA LEU A 27 10.19 -8.19 -15.18
C LEU A 27 10.35 -7.45 -16.51
N THR A 28 11.49 -6.82 -16.77
CA THR A 28 11.74 -6.11 -18.04
C THR A 28 11.84 -7.07 -19.24
N ALA A 29 11.94 -8.38 -18.99
CA ALA A 29 11.92 -9.45 -20.00
C ALA A 29 10.53 -10.05 -20.27
N ALA A 30 9.50 -9.70 -19.50
CA ALA A 30 8.15 -10.24 -19.66
C ALA A 30 7.21 -9.23 -20.33
N SER A 31 6.39 -9.71 -21.27
CA SER A 31 5.45 -8.91 -22.08
C SER A 31 4.65 -7.89 -21.25
N ALA A 32 4.35 -6.72 -21.83
CA ALA A 32 3.77 -5.56 -21.16
C ALA A 32 2.51 -5.84 -20.29
N GLY A 33 1.74 -6.89 -20.63
CA GLY A 33 0.61 -7.37 -19.83
C GLY A 33 1.01 -8.00 -18.48
N ALA A 34 2.05 -8.82 -18.46
CA ALA A 34 2.58 -9.43 -17.22
C ALA A 34 3.25 -8.37 -16.33
N LEU A 35 3.91 -7.38 -16.93
CA LEU A 35 4.44 -6.21 -16.23
C LEU A 35 3.32 -5.39 -15.55
N ARG A 36 2.23 -5.09 -16.26
CA ARG A 36 1.07 -4.36 -15.69
C ARG A 36 0.37 -5.13 -14.58
N ALA A 37 0.14 -6.43 -14.77
CA ALA A 37 -0.45 -7.29 -13.73
C ALA A 37 0.45 -7.39 -12.48
N GLY A 38 1.76 -7.55 -12.68
CA GLY A 38 2.75 -7.57 -11.61
C GLY A 38 2.85 -6.24 -10.85
N LEU A 39 2.69 -5.11 -11.53
CA LEU A 39 2.63 -3.78 -10.90
C LEU A 39 1.33 -3.59 -10.12
N ALA A 40 0.18 -4.00 -10.66
CA ALA A 40 -1.11 -3.89 -9.99
C ALA A 40 -1.20 -4.75 -8.71
N ALA A 41 -0.66 -5.97 -8.76
CA ALA A 41 -0.58 -6.84 -7.59
C ALA A 41 0.31 -6.23 -6.48
N ARG A 42 1.45 -5.65 -6.86
CA ARG A 42 2.35 -4.99 -5.92
C ARG A 42 1.75 -3.71 -5.34
N ALA A 43 1.06 -2.90 -6.14
CA ALA A 43 0.33 -1.72 -5.67
C ALA A 43 -0.76 -2.09 -4.65
N THR A 44 -1.52 -3.17 -4.91
CA THR A 44 -2.53 -3.69 -3.98
C THR A 44 -1.89 -4.14 -2.66
N ARG A 45 -0.75 -4.84 -2.71
CA ARG A 45 -0.04 -5.28 -1.51
C ARG A 45 0.49 -4.10 -0.69
N LEU A 46 1.02 -3.07 -1.36
CA LEU A 46 1.48 -1.83 -0.71
C LEU A 46 0.30 -1.09 -0.04
N ARG A 47 -0.83 -0.95 -0.74
CA ARG A 47 -2.05 -0.36 -0.18
C ARG A 47 -2.52 -1.09 1.07
N ARG A 48 -2.58 -2.43 1.05
CA ARG A 48 -2.97 -3.23 2.22
C ARG A 48 -2.01 -3.04 3.40
N ALA A 49 -0.70 -3.00 3.16
CA ALA A 49 0.30 -2.76 4.20
C ALA A 49 0.20 -1.36 4.80
N ALA A 50 -0.01 -0.34 3.96
CA ALA A 50 -0.22 1.04 4.40
C ALA A 50 -1.48 1.18 5.28
N LEU A 51 -2.59 0.55 4.87
CA LEU A 51 -3.82 0.54 5.65
C LEU A 51 -3.68 -0.21 6.98
N ALA A 52 -2.96 -1.33 7.01
CA ALA A 52 -2.67 -2.05 8.25
C ALA A 52 -1.81 -1.21 9.20
N ALA A 53 -0.79 -0.52 8.69
CA ALA A 53 0.04 0.39 9.48
C ALA A 53 -0.78 1.57 10.05
N TRP A 54 -1.68 2.13 9.25
CA TRP A 54 -2.56 3.20 9.70
C TRP A 54 -3.53 2.75 10.80
N LEU A 55 -4.12 1.56 10.69
CA LEU A 55 -4.95 0.97 11.77
C LEU A 55 -4.17 0.77 13.06
N THR A 56 -2.87 0.53 12.96
CA THR A 56 -1.98 0.43 14.10
C THR A 56 -1.53 1.80 14.64
N GLY A 57 -2.15 2.89 14.21
CA GLY A 57 -1.86 4.25 14.69
C GLY A 57 -0.59 4.87 14.11
N VAL A 58 0.01 4.28 13.06
CA VAL A 58 1.16 4.91 12.40
C VAL A 58 0.67 6.12 11.59
N PRO A 59 1.27 7.31 11.78
CA PRO A 59 0.85 8.52 11.06
C PRO A 59 1.03 8.40 9.54
N GLU A 60 0.12 9.02 8.77
CA GLU A 60 0.12 8.98 7.31
C GLU A 60 1.45 9.45 6.69
N HIS A 61 2.07 10.49 7.26
CA HIS A 61 3.35 11.01 6.76
C HIS A 61 4.49 10.01 6.93
N VAL A 62 4.51 9.23 8.01
CA VAL A 62 5.51 8.16 8.24
C VAL A 62 5.29 7.03 7.23
N ILE A 63 4.03 6.65 7.00
CA ILE A 63 3.67 5.63 6.02
C ILE A 63 4.09 6.07 4.61
N ALA A 64 3.86 7.33 4.24
CA ALA A 64 4.26 7.87 2.94
C ALA A 64 5.78 7.85 2.73
N VAL A 65 6.56 8.22 3.76
CA VAL A 65 8.03 8.14 3.73
C VAL A 65 8.49 6.69 3.57
N ASP A 66 7.96 5.78 4.38
CA ASP A 66 8.35 4.37 4.34
C ASP A 66 7.91 3.68 3.02
N ALA A 67 6.76 4.07 2.46
CA ALA A 67 6.24 3.58 1.18
C ALA A 67 6.79 4.31 -0.05
N ARG A 68 7.57 5.39 0.14
CA ARG A 68 8.09 6.27 -0.93
C ARG A 68 7.00 6.78 -1.89
N VAL A 69 5.84 7.09 -1.35
CA VAL A 69 4.73 7.69 -2.11
C VAL A 69 4.33 9.03 -1.51
N PRO A 70 3.73 9.93 -2.29
CA PRO A 70 3.19 11.18 -1.75
C PRO A 70 2.14 10.92 -0.66
N VAL A 71 2.11 11.75 0.37
CA VAL A 71 1.12 11.67 1.47
C VAL A 71 -0.31 11.64 0.94
N ARG A 72 -0.62 12.43 -0.10
CA ARG A 72 -1.94 12.43 -0.77
C ARG A 72 -2.39 11.06 -1.28
N VAL A 73 -1.46 10.19 -1.65
CA VAL A 73 -1.76 8.82 -2.12
C VAL A 73 -2.18 7.94 -0.95
N VAL A 74 -1.46 8.03 0.17
CA VAL A 74 -1.80 7.33 1.42
C VAL A 74 -3.14 7.82 1.95
N HIS A 75 -3.34 9.13 1.97
CA HIS A 75 -4.59 9.76 2.35
C HIS A 75 -5.75 9.23 1.48
N GLY A 76 -5.58 9.18 0.16
CA GLY A 76 -6.54 8.61 -0.77
C GLY A 76 -6.89 7.14 -0.51
N TRP A 77 -5.93 6.33 -0.04
CA TRP A 77 -6.20 4.93 0.32
C TRP A 77 -7.03 4.81 1.59
N ILE A 78 -6.76 5.66 2.59
CA ILE A 78 -7.49 5.71 3.86
C ILE A 78 -8.91 6.22 3.61
N THR A 79 -9.06 7.32 2.88
CA THR A 79 -10.38 7.88 2.56
C THR A 79 -11.22 6.93 1.71
N GLN A 80 -10.64 6.22 0.74
CA GLN A 80 -11.37 5.19 -0.02
C GLN A 80 -11.81 3.98 0.83
N ARG A 81 -11.14 3.71 1.95
CA ARG A 81 -11.61 2.69 2.90
C ARG A 81 -12.76 3.21 3.76
N HIS A 82 -12.77 4.50 4.06
CA HIS A 82 -13.82 5.16 4.82
C HIS A 82 -14.97 5.68 3.98
N ALA A 83 -14.81 5.70 2.65
CA ALA A 83 -15.92 5.93 1.75
C ALA A 83 -16.96 4.86 2.08
N PRO A 84 -18.16 5.24 2.57
CA PRO A 84 -19.23 4.27 2.65
C PRO A 84 -19.37 3.71 1.23
N GLU A 85 -19.40 2.38 1.12
CA GLU A 85 -19.94 1.76 -0.08
C GLU A 85 -21.23 2.52 -0.36
N HIS A 86 -21.27 3.26 -1.48
CA HIS A 86 -22.48 3.94 -1.88
C HIS A 86 -23.54 2.86 -1.85
N ALA A 87 -24.46 2.99 -0.91
CA ALA A 87 -25.63 2.17 -0.84
C ALA A 87 -26.24 2.27 -2.24
N ASP A 88 -26.12 1.17 -2.96
CA ASP A 88 -27.02 0.80 -4.02
C ASP A 88 -28.40 0.72 -3.37
N ASN A 89 -29.02 1.87 -3.16
CA ASN A 89 -30.39 1.96 -2.71
C ASN A 89 -31.19 2.32 -3.94
N GLY A 90 -31.61 1.26 -4.61
CA GLY A 90 -32.58 1.31 -5.67
C GLY A 90 -33.76 2.20 -5.29
N SER A 91 -34.16 3.01 -6.25
CA SER A 91 -35.52 3.52 -6.39
C SER A 91 -35.78 3.33 -7.89
N GLY A 92 -36.64 2.40 -8.30
CA GLY A 92 -38.02 2.26 -7.83
C GLY A 92 -38.87 3.08 -8.77
#